data_AF-A0A942J065-F1
#
_entry.id   AF-A0A942J065-F1
#
_cell.length_a   1.000
_cell.length_b   1.000
_cell.length_c   1.000
_cell.angle_alpha   90.00
_cell.angle_beta   90.00
_cell.angle_gamma   90.00
#
_symmetry.space_group_name_H-M   'P 1'
#
loop_
_entity.id
_entity.type
_entity.pdbx_description
1 polymer ?
#
loop_
_entity_poly.entity_id
_entity_poly.type
_entity_poly.pdbx_seq_one_letter_code
_entity_poly.pdbx_strand_id
1 'polypeptide(L)'
;MDTDDDDVELTLDLEPEPDPVPDAPVPEAAGDPAAEAFARLEGELALMRRAVQHLAAERADIVIPDYGATLTDMAKRMGAISESLKGMARHPALQMTPDSIGNQIAAAAEAARRSDQDRISQARSDLNQATQEMRNVTAHARTAAEQRQQLYQVAGGALLAGILLWSFLPGTIARVMPESWHWPERMAARMVGASSRWDAGAQLMQSDSPEAWNALVRAADIQRDNRDAIDACRKTAATSQQPVRCTVKIRQSSQEGETAATQVEAATRSQKGA
;
A
#
# COMPACT_ATOMS: atom_id res chain seq x y z
N MET A 1 34.60 -90.02 -2.22
CA MET A 1 34.07 -90.07 -0.84
C MET A 1 32.59 -89.84 -0.97
N ASP A 2 31.88 -90.81 -1.54
CA ASP A 2 31.67 -92.19 -1.00
C ASP A 2 30.93 -92.01 0.34
N THR A 3 29.70 -92.49 0.52
CA THR A 3 29.23 -93.87 0.38
C THR A 3 27.70 -93.85 0.54
N ASP A 4 26.95 -94.47 -0.39
CA ASP A 4 26.20 -95.74 -0.21
C ASP A 4 24.95 -95.56 0.69
N ASP A 5 23.70 -95.65 0.22
CA ASP A 5 23.06 -96.71 -0.59
C ASP A 5 23.15 -98.08 0.11
N ASP A 6 22.23 -98.32 1.04
CA ASP A 6 21.93 -99.66 1.55
C ASP A 6 20.46 -99.96 1.18
N ASP A 7 20.29 -100.25 -0.11
CA ASP A 7 19.14 -100.97 -0.62
C ASP A 7 19.13 -102.41 -0.07
N VAL A 8 17.92 -102.86 0.21
CA VAL A 8 17.58 -104.10 0.87
C VAL A 8 17.85 -105.30 -0.03
N GLU A 9 18.71 -106.21 0.39
CA GLU A 9 18.79 -107.56 -0.20
C GLU A 9 18.64 -108.62 0.91
N LEU A 10 17.38 -108.93 1.27
CA LEU A 10 17.08 -110.18 1.97
C LEU A 10 16.95 -111.28 0.93
N THR A 11 18.01 -112.05 0.82
CA THR A 11 18.11 -113.33 0.11
C THR A 11 16.98 -114.27 0.53
N LEU A 12 16.01 -114.50 -0.36
CA LEU A 12 15.09 -115.64 -0.28
C LEU A 12 15.81 -116.86 -0.85
N ASP A 13 16.27 -117.75 0.03
CA ASP A 13 16.65 -119.11 -0.34
C ASP A 13 15.40 -119.87 -0.79
N LEU A 14 15.29 -120.01 -2.11
CA LEU A 14 14.27 -120.75 -2.82
C LEU A 14 14.63 -122.25 -2.77
N GLU A 15 13.93 -123.03 -1.95
CA GLU A 15 14.01 -124.49 -2.03
C GLU A 15 13.36 -124.99 -3.35
N PRO A 16 14.01 -125.92 -4.07
CA PRO A 16 13.69 -126.22 -5.46
C PRO A 16 12.47 -127.13 -5.63
N GLU A 17 11.60 -126.78 -6.57
CA GLU A 17 10.61 -127.71 -7.14
C GLU A 17 11.32 -128.86 -7.87
N PRO A 18 10.81 -130.10 -7.78
CA PRO A 18 11.33 -131.22 -8.56
C PRO A 18 10.87 -131.18 -10.03
N ASP A 19 11.84 -131.25 -10.95
CA ASP A 19 11.70 -131.54 -12.38
C ASP A 19 11.31 -133.04 -12.64
N PRO A 20 11.12 -133.51 -13.89
CA PRO A 20 9.83 -133.89 -14.44
C PRO A 20 9.67 -135.42 -14.53
N VAL A 21 8.43 -135.90 -14.62
CA VAL A 21 8.12 -137.32 -14.84
C VAL A 21 8.60 -137.79 -16.24
N PRO A 22 9.26 -138.96 -16.32
CA PRO A 22 8.84 -139.97 -17.30
C PRO A 22 8.92 -141.38 -16.65
N ASP A 23 7.90 -142.22 -16.70
CA ASP A 23 7.51 -143.01 -17.86
C ASP A 23 6.09 -143.56 -17.66
N ALA A 24 5.32 -143.52 -18.73
CA ALA A 24 3.97 -144.09 -18.82
C ALA A 24 3.99 -145.62 -18.62
N PRO A 25 2.86 -146.16 -18.14
CA PRO A 25 2.07 -146.94 -19.09
C PRO A 25 0.65 -146.42 -19.19
N VAL A 26 0.20 -146.37 -20.44
CA VAL A 26 -1.17 -146.10 -20.87
C VAL A 26 -2.12 -147.13 -20.24
N PRO A 27 -3.28 -146.69 -19.73
CA PRO A 27 -4.50 -147.35 -20.15
C PRO A 27 -5.54 -146.34 -20.63
N GLU A 28 -6.13 -146.65 -21.77
CA GLU A 28 -7.29 -145.95 -22.33
C GLU A 28 -8.45 -145.94 -21.32
N ALA A 29 -8.98 -144.76 -21.01
CA ALA A 29 -10.40 -144.55 -20.71
C ALA A 29 -10.70 -143.03 -20.64
N ALA A 30 -11.15 -142.49 -21.77
CA ALA A 30 -12.03 -141.32 -21.92
C ALA A 30 -12.11 -140.30 -20.75
N GLY A 31 -11.41 -139.17 -20.88
CA GLY A 31 -11.61 -137.97 -20.06
C GLY A 31 -11.45 -136.70 -20.90
N ASP A 32 -12.44 -135.82 -20.85
CA ASP A 32 -12.55 -134.59 -21.65
C ASP A 32 -11.46 -133.57 -21.28
N PRO A 33 -10.67 -133.02 -22.22
CA PRO A 33 -9.66 -131.98 -21.96
C PRO A 33 -10.23 -130.73 -21.27
N ALA A 34 -11.54 -130.49 -21.31
CA ALA A 34 -12.17 -129.43 -20.52
C ALA A 34 -12.07 -129.66 -19.00
N ALA A 35 -12.12 -130.91 -18.53
CA ALA A 35 -12.09 -131.22 -17.09
C ALA A 35 -10.75 -130.87 -16.44
N GLU A 36 -9.65 -131.01 -17.17
CA GLU A 36 -8.31 -130.70 -16.68
C GLU A 36 -8.08 -129.17 -16.54
N ALA A 37 -8.66 -128.38 -17.45
CA ALA A 37 -8.63 -126.91 -17.36
C ALA A 37 -9.44 -126.38 -16.16
N PHE A 38 -10.58 -127.01 -15.82
CA PHE A 38 -11.37 -126.64 -14.64
C PHE A 38 -10.64 -126.98 -13.33
N ALA A 39 -9.93 -128.10 -13.25
CA ALA A 39 -9.13 -128.43 -12.08
C ALA A 39 -8.00 -127.40 -11.82
N ARG A 40 -7.39 -126.85 -12.88
CA ARG A 40 -6.38 -125.79 -12.75
C ARG A 40 -6.97 -124.45 -12.29
N LEU A 41 -8.14 -124.08 -12.81
CA LEU A 41 -8.88 -122.88 -12.37
C LEU A 41 -9.38 -123.00 -10.93
N GLU A 42 -9.80 -124.19 -10.49
CA GLU A 42 -10.13 -124.44 -9.08
C GLU A 42 -8.92 -124.26 -8.17
N GLY A 43 -7.72 -124.68 -8.62
CA GLY A 43 -6.46 -124.43 -7.91
C GLY A 43 -6.14 -122.93 -7.76
N GLU A 44 -6.27 -122.14 -8.84
CA GLU A 44 -6.05 -120.69 -8.80
C GLU A 44 -7.11 -119.96 -7.94
N LEU A 45 -8.38 -120.36 -8.03
CA LEU A 45 -9.45 -119.80 -7.19
C LEU A 45 -9.25 -120.14 -5.70
N ALA A 46 -8.70 -121.32 -5.39
CA ALA A 46 -8.35 -121.67 -4.01
C ALA A 46 -7.24 -120.76 -3.45
N LEU A 47 -6.24 -120.41 -4.26
CA LEU A 47 -5.18 -119.46 -3.89
C LEU A 47 -5.72 -118.04 -3.71
N MET A 48 -6.58 -117.55 -4.62
CA MET A 48 -7.20 -116.23 -4.48
C MET A 48 -8.11 -116.15 -3.24
N ARG A 49 -8.87 -117.22 -2.96
CA ARG A 49 -9.70 -117.32 -1.76
C ARG A 49 -8.86 -117.28 -0.49
N ARG A 50 -7.70 -117.96 -0.47
CA ARG A 50 -6.76 -117.90 0.65
C ARG A 50 -6.14 -116.52 0.82
N ALA A 51 -5.78 -115.83 -0.28
CA ALA A 51 -5.25 -114.47 -0.24
C ALA A 51 -6.28 -113.45 0.28
N VAL A 52 -7.55 -113.56 -0.16
CA VAL A 52 -8.65 -112.73 0.36
C VAL A 52 -8.92 -113.02 1.83
N GLN A 53 -8.84 -114.29 2.26
CA GLN A 53 -8.95 -114.64 3.68
C GLN A 53 -7.80 -114.05 4.50
N HIS A 54 -6.57 -114.02 3.97
CA HIS A 54 -5.43 -113.41 4.63
C HIS A 54 -5.57 -111.87 4.73
N LEU A 55 -6.00 -111.21 3.66
CA LEU A 55 -6.26 -109.76 3.64
C LEU A 55 -7.44 -109.38 4.57
N ALA A 56 -8.45 -110.24 4.65
CA ALA A 56 -9.57 -110.06 5.56
C ALA A 56 -9.16 -110.24 7.03
N ALA A 57 -8.26 -111.18 7.32
CA ALA A 57 -7.69 -111.37 8.66
C ALA A 57 -6.80 -110.19 9.06
N GLU A 58 -6.02 -109.64 8.13
CA GLU A 58 -5.15 -108.48 8.37
C GLU A 58 -5.97 -107.18 8.52
N ARG A 59 -7.07 -107.03 7.77
CA ARG A 59 -8.04 -105.93 7.94
C ARG A 59 -8.79 -105.99 9.28
N ALA A 60 -8.92 -107.17 9.89
CA ALA A 60 -9.55 -107.30 11.20
C ALA A 60 -8.67 -106.77 12.35
N ASP A 61 -7.36 -106.64 12.13
CA ASP A 61 -6.40 -106.10 13.11
C ASP A 61 -6.17 -104.58 12.95
N ILE A 62 -6.75 -103.95 11.90
CA ILE A 62 -6.68 -102.50 11.73
C ILE A 62 -7.68 -101.85 12.70
N VAL A 63 -7.19 -101.49 13.89
CA VAL A 63 -7.87 -100.60 14.82
C VAL A 63 -8.01 -99.23 14.17
N ILE A 64 -9.21 -98.90 13.66
CA ILE A 64 -9.53 -97.55 13.19
C ILE A 64 -9.48 -96.62 14.41
N PRO A 65 -8.57 -95.63 14.47
CA PRO A 65 -8.51 -94.71 15.60
C PRO A 65 -9.82 -93.91 15.68
N ASP A 66 -10.41 -93.82 16.87
CA ASP A 66 -11.60 -93.00 17.06
C ASP A 66 -11.23 -91.50 17.04
N TYR A 67 -11.38 -90.89 15.86
CA TYR A 67 -11.18 -89.46 15.65
C TYR A 67 -12.35 -88.60 16.18
N GLY A 68 -13.44 -89.21 16.70
CA GLY A 68 -14.62 -88.50 17.18
C GLY A 68 -14.31 -87.47 18.27
N ALA A 69 -13.39 -87.79 19.18
CA ALA A 69 -12.92 -86.86 20.21
C ALA A 69 -12.17 -85.66 19.60
N THR A 70 -11.30 -85.90 18.62
CA THR A 70 -10.53 -84.83 17.95
C THR A 70 -11.42 -83.93 17.08
N LEU A 71 -12.40 -84.51 16.38
CA LEU A 71 -13.37 -83.75 15.59
C LEU A 71 -14.28 -82.90 16.48
N THR A 72 -14.66 -83.42 17.63
CA THR A 72 -15.44 -82.67 18.62
C THR A 72 -14.64 -81.50 19.19
N ASP A 73 -13.34 -81.69 19.48
CA ASP A 73 -12.47 -80.60 19.92
C ASP A 73 -12.28 -79.53 18.84
N MET A 74 -12.09 -79.93 17.57
CA MET A 74 -12.03 -78.98 16.44
C MET A 74 -13.33 -78.20 16.28
N ALA A 75 -14.49 -78.87 16.35
CA ALA A 75 -15.79 -78.20 16.29
C ALA A 75 -15.96 -77.18 17.43
N LYS A 76 -15.52 -77.52 18.64
CA LYS A 76 -15.54 -76.61 19.79
C LYS A 76 -14.63 -75.39 19.58
N ARG A 77 -13.43 -75.59 19.02
CA ARG A 77 -12.51 -74.49 18.68
C ARG A 77 -13.08 -73.59 17.60
N MET A 78 -13.69 -74.15 16.55
CA MET A 78 -14.35 -73.35 15.51
C MET A 78 -15.53 -72.55 16.06
N GLY A 79 -16.31 -73.14 16.98
CA GLY A 79 -17.36 -72.42 17.71
C GLY A 79 -16.82 -71.25 18.53
N ALA A 80 -15.71 -71.45 19.26
CA ALA A 80 -15.07 -70.39 20.02
C ALA A 80 -14.50 -69.26 19.14
N ILE A 81 -13.92 -69.62 17.98
CA ILE A 81 -13.45 -68.65 16.98
C ILE A 81 -14.62 -67.87 16.36
N SER A 82 -15.74 -68.53 16.07
CA SER A 82 -16.93 -67.86 15.56
C SER A 82 -17.50 -66.87 16.58
N GLU A 83 -17.53 -67.23 17.86
CA GLU A 83 -18.01 -66.33 18.91
C GLU A 83 -17.06 -65.15 19.12
N SER A 84 -15.74 -65.37 19.05
CA SER A 84 -14.75 -64.29 19.12
C SER A 84 -14.83 -63.36 17.91
N LEU A 85 -15.00 -63.88 16.69
CA LEU A 85 -15.24 -63.06 15.49
C LEU A 85 -16.52 -62.25 15.61
N LYS A 86 -17.59 -62.83 16.15
CA LYS A 86 -18.86 -62.12 16.39
C LYS A 86 -18.70 -61.01 17.43
N GLY A 87 -17.89 -61.25 18.47
CA GLY A 87 -17.49 -60.24 19.45
C GLY A 87 -16.69 -59.09 18.82
N MET A 88 -15.71 -59.42 17.97
CA MET A 88 -14.90 -58.41 17.25
C MET A 88 -15.74 -57.63 16.23
N ALA A 89 -16.62 -58.29 15.48
CA ALA A 89 -17.53 -57.68 14.49
C ALA A 89 -18.50 -56.68 15.14
N ARG A 90 -18.87 -56.89 16.41
CA ARG A 90 -19.69 -55.97 17.20
C ARG A 90 -18.91 -54.77 17.75
N HIS A 91 -17.58 -54.77 17.66
CA HIS A 91 -16.76 -53.68 18.19
C HIS A 91 -16.88 -52.45 17.28
N PRO A 92 -17.13 -51.24 17.84
CA PRO A 92 -17.35 -50.01 17.06
C PRO A 92 -16.14 -49.57 16.21
N ALA A 93 -14.96 -50.15 16.45
CA ALA A 93 -13.77 -49.92 15.65
C ALA A 93 -13.92 -50.38 14.18
N LEU A 94 -14.80 -51.35 13.88
CA LEU A 94 -15.08 -51.78 12.50
C LEU A 94 -16.16 -50.93 11.81
N GLN A 95 -16.94 -50.14 12.57
CA GLN A 95 -17.92 -49.21 12.01
C GLN A 95 -17.31 -47.85 11.68
N MET A 96 -16.22 -47.47 12.37
CA MET A 96 -15.37 -46.35 11.98
C MET A 96 -14.43 -46.76 10.85
N THR A 97 -14.97 -46.80 9.63
CA THR A 97 -14.17 -47.01 8.43
C THR A 97 -13.27 -45.79 8.18
N PRO A 98 -12.06 -45.97 7.66
CA PRO A 98 -11.18 -44.85 7.31
C PRO A 98 -11.84 -43.85 6.35
N ASP A 99 -12.74 -44.31 5.47
CA ASP A 99 -13.54 -43.44 4.60
C ASP A 99 -14.51 -42.56 5.40
N SER A 100 -15.16 -43.11 6.44
CA SER A 100 -16.04 -42.32 7.31
C SER A 100 -15.29 -41.23 8.08
N ILE A 101 -14.09 -41.54 8.56
CA ILE A 101 -13.21 -40.57 9.24
C ILE A 101 -12.72 -39.51 8.25
N GLY A 102 -12.29 -39.92 7.04
CA GLY A 102 -11.86 -39.02 5.97
C GLY A 102 -12.98 -38.05 5.55
N ASN A 103 -14.20 -38.55 5.38
CA ASN A 103 -15.36 -37.72 5.06
C ASN A 103 -15.72 -36.73 6.18
N GLN A 104 -15.59 -37.15 7.45
CA GLN A 104 -15.86 -36.30 8.59
C GLN A 104 -14.80 -35.20 8.75
N ILE A 105 -13.52 -35.53 8.50
CA ILE A 105 -12.42 -34.56 8.44
C ILE A 105 -12.63 -33.59 7.28
N ALA A 106 -12.99 -34.07 6.09
CA ALA A 106 -13.25 -33.22 4.93
C ALA A 106 -14.43 -32.26 5.19
N ALA A 107 -15.52 -32.76 5.78
CA ALA A 107 -16.66 -31.93 6.15
C ALA A 107 -16.30 -30.88 7.23
N ALA A 108 -15.53 -31.26 8.25
CA ALA A 108 -15.04 -30.34 9.28
C ALA A 108 -14.08 -29.30 8.70
N ALA A 109 -13.18 -29.70 7.80
CA ALA A 109 -12.25 -28.80 7.12
C ALA A 109 -12.96 -27.83 6.18
N GLU A 110 -13.98 -28.28 5.45
CA GLU A 110 -14.82 -27.44 4.59
C GLU A 110 -15.61 -26.42 5.43
N ALA A 111 -16.19 -26.86 6.55
CA ALA A 111 -16.89 -25.97 7.48
C ALA A 111 -15.96 -24.91 8.09
N ALA A 112 -14.76 -25.31 8.52
CA ALA A 112 -13.75 -24.39 9.03
C ALA A 112 -13.29 -23.38 7.95
N ARG A 113 -13.04 -23.86 6.72
CA ARG A 113 -12.66 -23.00 5.58
C ARG A 113 -13.72 -21.98 5.22
N ARG A 114 -15.01 -22.32 5.29
CA ARG A 114 -16.10 -21.36 5.04
C ARG A 114 -16.09 -20.24 6.06
N SER A 115 -15.97 -20.55 7.35
CA SER A 115 -15.88 -19.51 8.39
C SER A 115 -14.64 -18.63 8.25
N ASP A 116 -13.52 -19.21 7.83
CA ASP A 116 -12.30 -18.45 7.57
C ASP A 116 -12.43 -17.55 6.33
N GLN A 117 -13.06 -18.04 5.27
CA GLN A 117 -13.33 -17.25 4.06
C GLN A 117 -14.22 -16.05 4.37
N ASP A 118 -15.27 -16.23 5.17
CA ASP A 118 -16.13 -15.13 5.61
C ASP A 118 -15.35 -14.10 6.41
N ARG A 119 -14.55 -14.53 7.40
CA ARG A 119 -13.71 -13.62 8.18
C ARG A 119 -12.64 -12.90 7.36
N ILE A 120 -12.01 -13.59 6.41
CA ILE A 120 -11.02 -13.00 5.51
C ILE A 120 -11.69 -11.98 4.58
N SER A 121 -12.88 -12.29 4.05
CA SER A 121 -13.60 -11.36 3.17
C SER A 121 -14.06 -10.11 3.92
N GLN A 122 -14.53 -10.27 5.17
CA GLN A 122 -14.87 -9.15 6.04
C GLN A 122 -13.64 -8.31 6.37
N ALA A 123 -12.53 -8.93 6.79
CA ALA A 123 -11.29 -8.21 7.06
C ALA A 123 -10.75 -7.46 5.82
N ARG A 124 -10.88 -8.03 4.63
CA ARG A 124 -10.54 -7.34 3.36
C ARG A 124 -11.46 -6.15 3.11
N SER A 125 -12.75 -6.29 3.36
CA SER A 125 -13.71 -5.19 3.24
C SER A 125 -13.37 -4.07 4.21
N ASP A 126 -13.11 -4.39 5.48
CA ASP A 126 -12.76 -3.42 6.52
C ASP A 126 -11.44 -2.70 6.20
N LEU A 127 -10.42 -3.43 5.73
CA LEU A 127 -9.15 -2.84 5.28
C LEU A 127 -9.34 -1.93 4.07
N ASN A 128 -10.17 -2.33 3.10
CA ASN A 128 -10.47 -1.50 1.93
C ASN A 128 -11.20 -0.22 2.34
N GLN A 129 -12.17 -0.32 3.24
CA GLN A 129 -12.90 0.84 3.77
C GLN A 129 -11.95 1.78 4.54
N ALA A 130 -11.14 1.26 5.45
CA ALA A 130 -10.14 2.04 6.18
C ALA A 130 -9.13 2.71 5.23
N THR A 131 -8.71 2.01 4.18
CA THR A 131 -7.81 2.58 3.16
C THR A 131 -8.49 3.70 2.38
N GLN A 132 -9.77 3.56 2.03
CA GLN A 132 -10.54 4.61 1.35
C GLN A 132 -10.72 5.84 2.24
N GLU A 133 -11.05 5.65 3.52
CA GLU A 133 -11.17 6.73 4.50
C GLU A 133 -9.83 7.45 4.69
N MET A 134 -8.73 6.71 4.84
CA MET A 134 -7.39 7.30 4.91
C MET A 134 -7.04 8.06 3.64
N ARG A 135 -7.36 7.54 2.45
CA ARG A 135 -7.14 8.27 1.19
C ARG A 135 -7.98 9.54 1.12
N ASN A 136 -9.23 9.52 1.57
CA ASN A 136 -10.08 10.70 1.59
C ASN A 136 -9.54 11.77 2.54
N VAL A 137 -9.16 11.39 3.77
CA VAL A 137 -8.56 12.31 4.75
C VAL A 137 -7.23 12.85 4.24
N THR A 138 -6.38 12.02 3.65
CA THR A 138 -5.06 12.43 3.14
C THR A 138 -5.20 13.31 1.90
N ALA A 139 -6.15 13.01 1.00
CA ALA A 139 -6.48 13.84 -0.15
C ALA A 139 -6.97 15.21 0.32
N HIS A 140 -7.93 15.27 1.26
CA HIS A 140 -8.41 16.51 1.83
C HIS A 140 -7.31 17.31 2.55
N ALA A 141 -6.41 16.64 3.28
CA ALA A 141 -5.30 17.29 3.97
C ALA A 141 -4.27 17.88 2.98
N ARG A 142 -3.92 17.15 1.91
CA ARG A 142 -3.03 17.64 0.86
C ARG A 142 -3.65 18.81 0.09
N THR A 143 -4.92 18.69 -0.30
CA THR A 143 -5.61 19.77 -1.04
C THR A 143 -5.78 21.02 -0.19
N ALA A 144 -6.00 20.90 1.12
CA ALA A 144 -6.16 22.06 2.00
C ALA A 144 -4.83 22.82 2.21
N ALA A 145 -3.70 22.11 2.30
CA ALA A 145 -2.39 22.74 2.42
C ALA A 145 -1.98 23.45 1.12
N GLU A 146 -2.19 22.80 -0.03
CA GLU A 146 -1.90 23.37 -1.35
C GLU A 146 -2.81 24.56 -1.67
N GLN A 147 -4.11 24.48 -1.36
CA GLN A 147 -5.03 25.61 -1.51
C GLN A 147 -4.63 26.80 -0.64
N ARG A 148 -4.22 26.57 0.62
CA ARG A 148 -3.76 27.66 1.49
C ARG A 148 -2.54 28.34 0.91
N GLN A 149 -1.58 27.59 0.38
CA GLN A 149 -0.39 28.19 -0.23
C GLN A 149 -0.74 29.01 -1.48
N GLN A 150 -1.63 28.53 -2.34
CA GLN A 150 -2.12 29.30 -3.49
C GLN A 150 -2.88 30.56 -3.05
N LEU A 151 -3.73 30.47 -2.03
CA LEU A 151 -4.44 31.63 -1.47
C LEU A 151 -3.47 32.65 -0.89
N TYR A 152 -2.42 32.23 -0.17
CA TYR A 152 -1.39 33.16 0.33
C TYR A 152 -0.59 33.78 -0.81
N GLN A 153 -0.28 33.04 -1.88
CA GLN A 153 0.40 33.59 -3.05
C GLN A 153 -0.47 34.60 -3.79
N VAL A 154 -1.75 34.30 -4.01
CA VAL A 154 -2.70 35.21 -4.66
C VAL A 154 -2.96 36.43 -3.78
N ALA A 155 -3.18 36.25 -2.47
CA ALA A 155 -3.38 37.33 -1.53
C ALA A 155 -2.13 38.23 -1.42
N GLY A 156 -0.94 37.64 -1.33
CA GLY A 156 0.32 38.36 -1.33
C GLY A 156 0.55 39.11 -2.64
N GLY A 157 0.27 38.47 -3.78
CA GLY A 157 0.36 39.09 -5.11
C GLY A 157 -0.61 40.25 -5.29
N ALA A 158 -1.86 40.10 -4.86
CA ALA A 158 -2.87 41.15 -4.90
C ALA A 158 -2.53 42.34 -3.98
N LEU A 159 -2.01 42.05 -2.78
CA LEU A 159 -1.53 43.07 -1.85
C LEU A 159 -0.37 43.87 -2.47
N LEU A 160 0.65 43.19 -3.00
CA LEU A 160 1.80 43.82 -3.65
C LEU A 160 1.39 44.64 -4.87
N ALA A 161 0.51 44.10 -5.72
CA ALA A 161 -0.04 44.82 -6.85
C ALA A 161 -0.83 46.07 -6.41
N GLY A 162 -1.63 45.96 -5.35
CA GLY A 162 -2.36 47.08 -4.76
C GLY A 162 -1.43 48.17 -4.23
N ILE A 163 -0.35 47.81 -3.53
CA ILE A 163 0.67 48.76 -3.03
C ILE A 163 1.35 49.47 -4.21
N LEU A 164 1.83 48.72 -5.21
CA LEU A 164 2.48 49.28 -6.39
C LEU A 164 1.54 50.22 -7.16
N LEU A 165 0.28 49.83 -7.31
CA LEU A 165 -0.75 50.63 -7.96
C LEU A 165 -0.96 51.95 -7.19
N TRP A 166 -1.11 51.89 -5.86
CA TRP A 166 -1.32 53.08 -5.03
C TRP A 166 -0.11 54.02 -4.94
N SER A 167 1.12 53.49 -5.07
CA SER A 167 2.32 54.33 -5.13
C SER A 167 2.51 55.00 -6.50
N PHE A 168 2.09 54.35 -7.59
CA PHE A 168 2.31 54.85 -8.94
C PHE A 168 1.19 55.75 -9.47
N LEU A 169 -0.06 55.51 -9.06
CA LEU A 169 -1.21 56.29 -9.51
C LEU A 169 -1.08 57.80 -9.23
N PRO A 170 -0.70 58.26 -8.02
CA PRO A 170 -0.66 59.69 -7.71
C PRO A 170 0.31 60.46 -8.61
N GLY A 171 1.48 59.89 -8.90
CA GLY A 171 2.51 60.54 -9.70
C GLY A 171 2.22 60.57 -11.20
N THR A 172 1.51 59.56 -11.73
CA THR A 172 1.14 59.51 -13.15
C THR A 172 -0.13 60.29 -13.45
N ILE A 173 -1.15 60.18 -12.59
CA ILE A 173 -2.39 60.95 -12.74
C ILE A 173 -2.10 62.46 -12.62
N ALA A 174 -1.16 62.87 -11.76
CA ALA A 174 -0.78 64.28 -11.66
C ALA A 174 -0.15 64.86 -12.95
N ARG A 175 0.45 64.04 -13.83
CA ARG A 175 1.10 64.48 -15.06
C ARG A 175 0.23 64.41 -16.32
N VAL A 176 -0.85 63.64 -16.29
CA VAL A 176 -1.73 63.41 -17.47
C VAL A 176 -3.02 64.23 -17.39
N MET A 177 -3.27 64.92 -16.28
CA MET A 177 -4.45 65.78 -16.15
C MET A 177 -4.34 67.09 -16.95
N PRO A 178 -5.47 67.66 -17.42
CA PRO A 178 -5.49 68.88 -18.22
C PRO A 178 -4.89 70.09 -17.48
N GLU A 179 -4.07 70.86 -18.21
CA GLU A 179 -3.42 72.11 -17.77
C GLU A 179 -4.40 73.11 -17.13
N SER A 180 -5.67 73.13 -17.55
CA SER A 180 -6.67 74.08 -17.03
C SER A 180 -6.93 73.97 -15.53
N TRP A 181 -6.60 72.83 -14.91
CA TRP A 181 -7.06 72.52 -13.56
C TRP A 181 -6.02 72.88 -12.47
N HIS A 182 -4.77 73.19 -12.86
CA HIS A 182 -3.67 73.66 -12.00
C HIS A 182 -3.50 72.80 -10.71
N TRP A 183 -3.67 71.49 -10.86
CA TRP A 183 -3.48 70.52 -9.78
C TRP A 183 -2.05 70.47 -9.23
N PRO A 184 -0.98 70.47 -10.05
CA PRO A 184 0.37 70.43 -9.51
C PRO A 184 0.70 71.68 -8.68
N GLU A 185 0.26 72.87 -9.09
CA GLU A 185 0.48 74.12 -8.36
C GLU A 185 -0.33 74.16 -7.05
N ARG A 186 -1.57 73.66 -7.06
CA ARG A 186 -2.37 73.50 -5.84
C ARG A 186 -1.77 72.47 -4.88
N MET A 187 -1.22 71.39 -5.42
CA MET A 187 -0.56 70.34 -4.64
C MET A 187 0.73 70.86 -4.03
N ALA A 188 1.55 71.58 -4.81
CA ALA A 188 2.76 72.24 -4.33
C ALA A 188 2.46 73.23 -3.19
N ALA A 189 1.43 74.07 -3.33
CA ALA A 189 1.02 74.97 -2.26
C ALA A 189 0.62 74.23 -0.97
N ARG A 190 -0.08 73.08 -1.09
CA ARG A 190 -0.42 72.23 0.07
C ARG A 190 0.80 71.52 0.67
N MET A 191 1.74 71.04 -0.15
CA MET A 191 2.96 70.37 0.32
C MET A 191 3.89 71.33 1.06
N VAL A 192 3.98 72.58 0.59
CA VAL A 192 4.73 73.67 1.24
C VAL A 192 3.98 74.22 2.47
N GLY A 193 2.68 73.93 2.61
CA GLY A 193 1.86 74.40 3.74
C GLY A 193 1.43 75.87 3.64
N ALA A 194 1.45 76.44 2.44
CA ALA A 194 1.16 77.85 2.22
C ALA A 194 -0.34 78.10 1.96
N SER A 195 -0.84 79.26 2.42
CA SER A 195 -2.25 79.67 2.29
C SER A 195 -2.69 79.97 0.85
N SER A 196 -1.74 80.35 -0.02
CA SER A 196 -2.01 80.64 -1.41
C SER A 196 -0.88 80.11 -2.31
N ARG A 197 -1.17 79.96 -3.61
CA ARG A 197 -0.14 79.58 -4.60
C ARG A 197 0.96 80.64 -4.71
N TRP A 198 0.60 81.90 -4.48
CA TRP A 198 1.55 83.00 -4.46
C TRP A 198 2.50 82.90 -3.27
N ASP A 199 1.97 82.64 -2.07
CA ASP A 199 2.78 82.46 -0.85
C ASP A 199 3.70 81.23 -0.98
N ALA A 200 3.21 80.14 -1.57
CA ALA A 200 4.01 78.96 -1.86
C ALA A 200 5.19 79.30 -2.80
N GLY A 201 4.93 80.05 -3.88
CA GLY A 201 5.96 80.50 -4.80
C GLY A 201 6.97 81.43 -4.14
N ALA A 202 6.50 82.39 -3.34
CA ALA A 202 7.33 83.29 -2.56
C ALA A 202 8.25 82.53 -1.59
N GLN A 203 7.69 81.57 -0.85
CA GLN A 203 8.45 80.75 0.10
C GLN A 203 9.48 79.87 -0.60
N LEU A 204 9.14 79.26 -1.75
CA LEU A 204 10.09 78.47 -2.55
C LEU A 204 11.23 79.34 -3.09
N MET A 205 10.91 80.49 -3.70
CA MET A 205 11.92 81.43 -4.21
C MET A 205 12.81 81.96 -3.09
N GLN A 206 12.23 82.29 -1.94
CA GLN A 206 12.97 82.75 -0.77
C GLN A 206 13.87 81.64 -0.17
N SER A 207 13.41 80.39 -0.19
CA SER A 207 14.18 79.26 0.32
C SER A 207 15.35 78.84 -0.59
N ASP A 208 15.21 79.04 -1.90
CA ASP A 208 16.25 78.73 -2.88
C ASP A 208 17.36 79.80 -2.88
N SER A 209 16.99 81.08 -2.92
CA SER A 209 17.95 82.18 -2.87
C SER A 209 17.37 83.46 -2.22
N PRO A 210 17.67 83.70 -0.93
CA PRO A 210 17.20 84.90 -0.22
C PRO A 210 17.65 86.21 -0.89
N GLU A 211 18.86 86.24 -1.45
CA GLU A 211 19.42 87.43 -2.11
C GLU A 211 18.66 87.79 -3.39
N ALA A 212 18.32 86.78 -4.20
CA ALA A 212 17.55 86.96 -5.43
C ALA A 212 16.11 87.36 -5.12
N TRP A 213 15.49 86.73 -4.11
CA TRP A 213 14.17 87.12 -3.62
C TRP A 213 14.15 88.58 -3.15
N ASN A 214 15.13 88.99 -2.34
CA ASN A 214 15.25 90.37 -1.88
C ASN A 214 15.46 91.36 -3.04
N ALA A 215 16.20 90.97 -4.09
CA ALA A 215 16.33 91.79 -5.29
C ALA A 215 15.00 91.97 -6.03
N LEU A 216 14.19 90.91 -6.14
CA LEU A 216 12.84 90.97 -6.72
C LEU A 216 11.90 91.84 -5.90
N VAL A 217 11.90 91.69 -4.57
CA VAL A 217 11.08 92.51 -3.67
C VAL A 217 11.46 93.99 -3.77
N ARG A 218 12.76 94.32 -3.76
CA ARG A 218 13.23 95.71 -3.96
C ARG A 218 12.80 96.28 -5.30
N ALA A 219 12.88 95.50 -6.38
CA ALA A 219 12.41 95.94 -7.70
C ALA A 219 10.89 96.19 -7.70
N ALA A 220 10.12 95.32 -7.05
CA ALA A 220 8.67 95.48 -6.91
C ALA A 220 8.30 96.71 -6.07
N ASP A 221 9.05 97.01 -5.02
CA ASP A 221 8.86 98.20 -4.19
C ASP A 221 9.15 99.48 -4.97
N ILE A 222 10.25 99.53 -5.74
CA ILE A 222 10.53 100.65 -6.65
C ILE A 222 9.40 100.83 -7.67
N GLN A 223 8.90 99.73 -8.27
CA GLN A 223 7.79 99.80 -9.21
C GLN A 223 6.50 100.32 -8.54
N ARG A 224 6.21 99.88 -7.31
CA ARG A 224 5.03 100.31 -6.55
C ARG A 224 5.10 101.80 -6.19
N ASP A 225 6.26 102.25 -5.72
CA ASP A 225 6.51 103.64 -5.33
C ASP A 225 6.46 104.62 -6.51
N ASN A 226 6.71 104.12 -7.71
CA ASN A 226 6.76 104.91 -8.93
C ASN A 226 5.67 104.55 -9.94
N ARG A 227 4.60 103.86 -9.50
CA ARG A 227 3.60 103.25 -10.39
C ARG A 227 3.09 104.21 -11.45
N ASP A 228 2.62 105.38 -11.04
CA ASP A 228 2.00 106.34 -11.96
C ASP A 228 3.02 106.96 -12.93
N ALA A 229 4.24 107.24 -12.47
CA ALA A 229 5.32 107.75 -13.31
C ALA A 229 5.75 106.72 -14.36
N ILE A 230 5.91 105.45 -13.95
CA ILE A 230 6.30 104.36 -14.85
C ILE A 230 5.18 104.04 -15.84
N ASP A 231 3.91 104.06 -15.42
CA ASP A 231 2.77 103.85 -16.31
C ASP A 231 2.65 104.97 -17.34
N ALA A 232 2.89 106.23 -16.96
CA ALA A 232 2.95 107.34 -17.90
C ALA A 232 4.11 107.17 -18.90
N CYS A 233 5.30 106.83 -18.43
CA CYS A 233 6.44 106.52 -19.30
C CYS A 233 6.13 105.37 -20.26
N ARG A 234 5.48 104.29 -19.80
CA ARG A 234 5.06 103.17 -20.66
C ARG A 234 4.07 103.59 -21.74
N LYS A 235 3.09 104.44 -21.42
CA LYS A 235 2.14 104.99 -22.41
C LYS A 235 2.84 105.85 -23.45
N THR A 236 3.80 106.68 -23.02
CA THR A 236 4.60 107.50 -23.94
C THR A 236 5.46 106.63 -24.84
N ALA A 237 6.13 105.62 -24.30
CA ALA A 237 6.93 104.67 -25.08
C ALA A 237 6.09 103.87 -26.09
N ALA A 238 4.87 103.47 -25.71
CA ALA A 238 3.94 102.79 -26.61
C ALA A 238 3.46 103.71 -27.74
N THR A 239 3.19 104.98 -27.42
CA THR A 239 2.75 105.98 -28.41
C THR A 239 3.88 106.37 -29.37
N SER A 240 5.10 106.54 -28.87
CA SER A 240 6.25 106.93 -29.69
C SER A 240 6.94 105.74 -30.38
N GLN A 241 6.61 104.51 -29.99
CA GLN A 241 7.30 103.27 -30.38
C GLN A 241 8.83 103.34 -30.20
N GLN A 242 9.29 104.15 -29.25
CA GLN A 242 10.70 104.39 -28.98
C GLN A 242 11.00 104.26 -27.49
N PRO A 243 12.23 103.86 -27.11
CA PRO A 243 12.63 103.83 -25.72
C PRO A 243 12.61 105.24 -25.12
N VAL A 244 11.98 105.40 -23.96
CA VAL A 244 11.89 106.68 -23.24
C VAL A 244 12.66 106.61 -21.93
N ARG A 245 13.27 107.74 -21.54
CA ARG A 245 13.91 107.87 -20.23
C ARG A 245 12.85 108.17 -19.18
N CYS A 246 12.80 107.34 -18.13
CA CYS A 246 11.88 107.53 -17.01
C CYS A 246 12.68 107.83 -15.73
N THR A 247 12.26 108.85 -14.98
CA THR A 247 12.88 109.19 -13.70
C THR A 247 12.13 108.47 -12.58
N VAL A 248 12.82 107.61 -11.85
CA VAL A 248 12.26 106.87 -10.71
C VAL A 248 12.82 107.42 -9.40
N LYS A 249 11.99 107.44 -8.36
CA LYS A 249 12.34 107.75 -6.98
C LYS A 249 12.77 106.46 -6.29
N ILE A 250 13.93 106.47 -5.65
CA ILE A 250 14.44 105.35 -4.87
C ILE A 250 14.52 105.79 -3.41
N ARG A 251 13.83 105.10 -2.50
CA ARG A 251 13.95 105.34 -1.05
C ARG A 251 15.23 104.67 -0.52
N GLN A 252 15.94 105.36 0.37
CA GLN A 252 17.04 104.77 1.12
C GLN A 252 16.47 103.83 2.20
N SER A 253 17.06 102.65 2.36
CA SER A 253 16.65 101.65 3.36
C SER A 253 17.12 102.08 4.76
N SER A 254 16.43 103.02 5.40
CA SER A 254 16.80 103.57 6.71
C SER A 254 16.61 102.61 7.90
N GLN A 255 16.34 101.32 7.70
CA GLN A 255 15.97 100.39 8.77
C GLN A 255 17.12 99.56 9.38
N GLU A 256 18.33 99.61 8.81
CA GLU A 256 19.51 98.97 9.44
C GLU A 256 20.21 99.85 10.49
N GLY A 257 19.87 101.15 10.57
CA GLY A 257 20.48 102.08 11.52
C GLY A 257 19.79 102.18 12.88
N GLU A 258 18.49 101.87 12.96
CA GLU A 258 17.71 102.11 14.18
C GLU A 258 17.89 101.02 15.23
N THR A 259 18.11 99.76 14.82
CA THR A 259 18.38 98.63 15.72
C THR A 259 19.76 98.70 16.37
N ALA A 260 20.76 99.23 15.66
CA ALA A 260 22.11 99.44 16.20
C ALA A 260 22.14 100.57 17.25
N ALA A 261 21.38 101.65 17.04
CA ALA A 261 21.30 102.75 17.99
C ALA A 261 20.63 102.34 19.31
N THR A 262 19.53 101.57 19.24
CA THR A 262 18.82 101.09 20.45
C THR A 262 19.66 100.11 21.28
N GLN A 263 20.48 99.26 20.65
CA GLN A 263 21.36 98.32 21.38
C GLN A 263 22.52 99.03 22.10
N VAL A 264 23.10 100.07 21.49
CA VAL A 264 24.19 100.86 22.11
C VAL A 264 23.66 101.67 23.30
N GLU A 265 22.44 102.20 23.21
CA GLU A 265 21.83 102.96 24.30
C GLU A 265 21.45 102.08 25.51
N ALA A 266 20.99 100.85 25.25
CA ALA A 266 20.70 99.86 26.30
C ALA A 266 21.98 99.36 27.02
N ALA A 267 23.07 99.13 26.27
CA ALA A 267 24.35 98.71 26.85
C ALA A 267 24.99 99.83 27.71
N THR A 268 24.89 101.08 27.26
CA THR A 268 25.44 102.24 27.99
C THR A 268 24.68 102.50 29.31
N ARG A 269 23.37 102.25 29.35
CA ARG A 269 22.57 102.37 30.58
C ARG A 269 22.90 101.28 31.60
N SER A 270 23.25 100.07 31.16
CA SER A 270 23.62 98.96 32.05
C SER A 270 24.99 99.15 32.71
N GLN A 271 25.91 99.90 32.09
CA GLN A 271 27.28 100.08 32.60
C GLN A 271 27.42 101.24 33.60
N LYS A 272 26.42 102.13 33.68
CA LYS A 272 26.42 103.32 34.56
C LYS A 272 25.67 103.10 35.88
N GLY A 273 25.17 101.88 36.12
CA GLY A 273 24.38 101.51 37.30
C GLY A 273 25.00 100.41 38.17
N ALA A 274 26.30 100.12 38.01
CA ALA A 274 27.06 99.20 38.85
C ALA A 274 28.11 99.96 39.66
#